data_AF-A0A917GA44-F1
#
_entry.id   AF-A0A917GA44-F1
#
_cell.length_a   1.000
_cell.length_b   1.000
_cell.length_c   1.000
_cell.angle_alpha   90.00
_cell.angle_beta   90.00
_cell.angle_gamma   90.00
#
_symmetry.space_group_name_H-M   'P 1'
#
loop_
_entity.id
_entity.type
_entity.pdbx_description
1 polymer ?
#
loop_
_entity_poly.entity_id
_entity_poly.type
_entity_poly.pdbx_seq_one_letter_code
_entity_poly.pdbx_strand_id
1 'polypeptide(L)'
;MKVVMTRTTDVYVGLNERAYFANRNKADLFVSYHLNAATATAYGYEDFTYPTQNKATINSRNIYHGAILPALRALQQFNRGKKVANFAVLRETNMPAYLIELGFITNASEYNTIVGQTNFELLAQTHASAIKQALANLGKPNGTVCVDPGHGGRDPGAVSRGYTEAAYVLRFTLRIREILQGAKPIAPIKDKKEAVTMLNSTGRKEIRELLKKARAAGIIDAKYHTDDKIAKYNDIQLLSYQAAVVNREFK
;
A
#
# COMPACT_ATOMS: atom_id res chain seq x y z
N MET A 1 -11.40 15.23 -8.06
CA MET A 1 -11.31 14.54 -6.75
C MET A 1 -10.03 14.97 -6.04
N LYS A 2 -10.09 15.18 -4.71
CA LYS A 2 -8.94 15.59 -3.89
C LYS A 2 -8.41 14.39 -3.11
N VAL A 3 -7.09 14.22 -3.06
CA VAL A 3 -6.43 13.18 -2.26
C VAL A 3 -5.57 13.86 -1.20
N VAL A 4 -5.81 13.53 0.07
CA VAL A 4 -4.96 13.95 1.19
C VAL A 4 -4.32 12.71 1.80
N MET A 5 -3.08 12.82 2.27
CA MET A 5 -2.34 11.70 2.84
C MET A 5 -1.85 12.06 4.23
N THR A 6 -2.03 11.17 5.20
CA THR A 6 -1.55 11.34 6.59
C THR A 6 -0.02 11.42 6.66
N ARG A 7 0.68 10.76 5.71
CA ARG A 7 2.11 10.92 5.45
C ARG A 7 2.43 10.67 3.99
N THR A 8 3.46 11.35 3.48
CA THR A 8 4.03 11.14 2.14
C THR A 8 5.49 10.68 2.18
N THR A 9 6.07 10.60 3.39
CA THR A 9 7.38 10.02 3.65
C THR A 9 7.35 9.09 4.86
N ASP A 10 8.49 8.51 5.18
CA ASP A 10 8.65 7.58 6.28
C ASP A 10 8.81 8.30 7.61
N VAL A 11 7.70 8.85 8.08
CA VAL A 11 7.61 9.59 9.33
C VAL A 11 6.53 8.98 10.21
N TYR A 12 6.75 9.06 11.51
CA TYR A 12 5.76 8.59 12.48
C TYR A 12 4.57 9.53 12.55
N VAL A 13 3.37 8.96 12.48
CA VAL A 13 2.09 9.64 12.72
C VAL A 13 1.29 8.81 13.71
N GLY A 14 0.86 9.41 14.82
CA GLY A 14 0.10 8.72 15.86
C GLY A 14 -1.29 8.28 15.38
N LEU A 15 -1.85 7.23 15.98
CA LEU A 15 -3.14 6.65 15.54
C LEU A 15 -4.28 7.68 15.54
N ASN A 16 -4.44 8.44 16.62
CA ASN A 16 -5.47 9.48 16.70
C ASN A 16 -5.17 10.65 15.74
N GLU A 17 -3.88 10.99 15.56
CA GLU A 17 -3.47 12.08 14.66
C GLU A 17 -3.84 11.79 13.20
N ARG A 18 -3.79 10.53 12.77
CA ARG A 18 -4.25 10.11 11.42
C ARG A 18 -5.73 10.40 11.22
N ALA A 19 -6.56 10.06 12.21
CA ALA A 19 -7.99 10.34 12.17
C ALA A 19 -8.27 11.85 12.22
N TYR A 20 -7.59 12.58 13.10
CA TYR A 20 -7.72 14.03 13.21
C TYR A 20 -7.25 14.75 11.96
N PHE A 21 -6.21 14.27 11.30
CA PHE A 21 -5.79 14.76 9.99
C PHE A 21 -6.92 14.62 8.96
N ALA A 22 -7.58 13.46 8.89
CA ALA A 22 -8.71 13.23 7.98
C ALA A 22 -9.90 14.15 8.31
N ASN A 23 -10.23 14.30 9.59
CA ASN A 23 -11.30 15.17 10.07
C ASN A 23 -11.04 16.65 9.73
N ARG A 24 -9.83 17.15 10.01
CA ARG A 24 -9.42 18.54 9.70
C ARG A 24 -9.46 18.82 8.20
N ASN A 25 -9.12 17.83 7.37
CA ASN A 25 -9.18 17.94 5.92
C ASN A 25 -10.59 17.75 5.34
N LYS A 26 -11.61 17.49 6.18
CA LYS A 26 -12.99 17.26 5.79
C LYS A 26 -13.10 16.17 4.72
N ALA A 27 -12.39 15.06 4.92
CA ALA A 27 -12.46 13.94 3.99
C ALA A 27 -13.88 13.36 3.95
N ASP A 28 -14.34 13.00 2.74
CA ASP A 28 -15.60 12.29 2.50
C ASP A 28 -15.44 10.77 2.68
N LEU A 29 -14.19 10.27 2.58
CA LEU A 29 -13.83 8.86 2.78
C LEU A 29 -12.43 8.76 3.39
N PHE A 30 -12.24 7.85 4.35
CA PHE A 30 -10.94 7.48 4.89
C PHE A 30 -10.61 6.02 4.56
N VAL A 31 -9.42 5.77 4.03
CA VAL A 31 -8.93 4.40 3.78
C VAL A 31 -7.51 4.27 4.30
N SER A 32 -7.32 3.40 5.28
CA SER A 32 -6.02 3.06 5.84
C SER A 32 -5.54 1.71 5.30
N TYR A 33 -4.29 1.65 4.87
CA TYR A 33 -3.69 0.46 4.25
C TYR A 33 -2.61 -0.14 5.14
N HIS A 34 -2.69 -1.45 5.29
CA HIS A 34 -1.88 -2.29 6.18
C HIS A 34 -1.50 -3.62 5.51
N LEU A 35 -0.56 -4.33 6.13
CA LEU A 35 -0.24 -5.72 5.86
C LEU A 35 -0.27 -6.52 7.14
N ASN A 36 -1.07 -7.59 7.13
CA ASN A 36 -1.21 -8.49 8.25
C ASN A 36 0.10 -9.24 8.53
N ALA A 37 0.22 -9.73 9.76
CA ALA A 37 1.26 -10.66 10.16
C ALA A 37 0.72 -11.67 11.18
N ALA A 38 0.97 -12.95 10.91
CA ALA A 38 0.60 -14.05 11.80
C ALA A 38 1.54 -15.24 11.57
N THR A 39 1.01 -16.47 11.53
CA THR A 39 1.78 -17.66 11.15
C THR A 39 2.24 -17.58 9.69
N ALA A 40 3.22 -18.42 9.32
CA ALA A 40 3.72 -18.50 7.94
C ALA A 40 2.69 -19.00 6.92
N THR A 41 1.62 -19.66 7.39
CA THR A 41 0.54 -20.23 6.57
C THR A 41 -0.70 -19.34 6.49
N ALA A 42 -0.84 -18.33 7.37
CA ALA A 42 -1.95 -17.39 7.29
C ALA A 42 -1.85 -16.59 5.99
N TYR A 43 -2.98 -16.40 5.31
CA TYR A 43 -3.03 -15.64 4.06
C TYR A 43 -4.42 -15.07 3.78
N GLY A 44 -4.46 -14.08 2.90
CA GLY A 44 -5.68 -13.52 2.32
C GLY A 44 -5.93 -12.07 2.67
N TYR A 45 -6.80 -11.46 1.88
CA TYR A 45 -7.27 -10.09 1.99
C TYR A 45 -8.40 -9.99 3.03
N GLU A 46 -8.40 -8.93 3.83
CA GLU A 46 -9.53 -8.54 4.69
C GLU A 46 -9.65 -7.02 4.80
N ASP A 47 -10.87 -6.55 5.06
CA ASP A 47 -11.10 -5.15 5.41
C ASP A 47 -12.02 -5.02 6.63
N PHE A 48 -11.87 -3.90 7.32
CA PHE A 48 -12.50 -3.61 8.59
C PHE A 48 -13.22 -2.27 8.56
N THR A 49 -14.35 -2.23 9.26
CA THR A 49 -14.95 -0.98 9.77
C THR A 49 -14.93 -1.00 11.29
N TYR A 50 -15.17 0.15 11.94
CA TYR A 50 -15.48 0.12 13.37
C TYR A 50 -16.82 -0.62 13.61
N PRO A 51 -17.08 -1.27 14.77
CA PRO A 51 -18.24 -2.16 14.93
C PRO A 51 -19.61 -1.48 14.77
N THR A 52 -19.77 -0.27 15.28
CA THR A 52 -21.03 0.49 15.15
C THR A 52 -20.92 1.45 13.98
N GLN A 53 -21.69 1.21 12.90
CA GLN A 53 -21.64 2.00 11.68
C GLN A 53 -23.02 2.35 11.15
N ASN A 54 -23.10 3.50 10.48
CA ASN A 54 -24.28 3.89 9.73
C ASN A 54 -24.36 3.14 8.38
N LYS A 55 -25.53 3.21 7.73
CA LYS A 55 -25.78 2.57 6.43
C LYS A 55 -24.84 3.08 5.34
N ALA A 56 -24.44 4.35 5.38
CA ALA A 56 -23.55 4.93 4.37
C ALA A 56 -22.16 4.27 4.41
N THR A 57 -21.56 4.08 5.59
CA THR A 57 -20.30 3.34 5.73
C THR A 57 -20.44 1.90 5.25
N ILE A 58 -21.50 1.19 5.65
CA ILE A 58 -21.71 -0.21 5.27
C ILE A 58 -21.85 -0.36 3.75
N ASN A 59 -22.68 0.48 3.12
CA ASN A 59 -22.93 0.40 1.67
C ASN A 59 -21.70 0.75 0.86
N SER A 60 -21.03 1.86 1.18
CA SER A 60 -19.82 2.28 0.48
C SER A 60 -18.68 1.26 0.65
N ARG A 61 -18.57 0.63 1.83
CA ARG A 61 -17.64 -0.47 2.08
C ARG A 61 -17.98 -1.72 1.27
N ASN A 62 -19.26 -2.06 1.10
CA ASN A 62 -19.68 -3.19 0.26
C ASN A 62 -19.30 -2.96 -1.21
N ILE A 63 -19.47 -1.74 -1.71
CA ILE A 63 -19.03 -1.34 -3.05
C ILE A 63 -17.51 -1.47 -3.18
N TYR A 64 -16.77 -0.93 -2.21
CA TYR A 64 -15.32 -1.05 -2.18
C TYR A 64 -14.89 -2.52 -2.24
N HIS A 65 -15.36 -3.35 -1.30
CA HIS A 65 -15.00 -4.76 -1.22
C HIS A 65 -15.35 -5.53 -2.50
N GLY A 66 -16.54 -5.29 -3.06
CA GLY A 66 -16.98 -5.89 -4.32
C GLY A 66 -16.06 -5.57 -5.49
N ALA A 67 -15.55 -4.34 -5.57
CA ALA A 67 -14.61 -3.91 -6.60
C ALA A 67 -13.23 -4.58 -6.47
N ILE A 68 -12.84 -5.04 -5.27
CA ILE A 68 -11.57 -5.74 -5.05
C ILE A 68 -11.62 -7.21 -5.50
N LEU A 69 -12.80 -7.86 -5.44
CA LEU A 69 -12.96 -9.30 -5.68
C LEU A 69 -12.35 -9.82 -7.01
N PRO A 70 -12.47 -9.14 -8.17
CA PRO A 70 -11.85 -9.60 -9.41
C PRO A 70 -10.33 -9.71 -9.30
N ALA A 71 -9.66 -8.76 -8.63
CA ALA A 71 -8.22 -8.81 -8.44
C ALA A 71 -7.81 -9.95 -7.51
N LEU A 72 -8.56 -10.18 -6.42
CA LEU A 72 -8.30 -11.32 -5.53
C LEU A 72 -8.37 -12.65 -6.27
N ARG A 73 -9.37 -12.83 -7.16
CA ARG A 73 -9.48 -14.01 -8.01
C ARG A 73 -8.29 -14.15 -8.97
N ALA A 74 -7.90 -13.08 -9.63
CA ALA A 74 -6.77 -13.07 -10.56
C ALA A 74 -5.44 -13.43 -9.87
N LEU A 75 -5.28 -13.02 -8.61
CA LEU A 75 -4.08 -13.26 -7.80
C LEU A 75 -4.15 -14.54 -6.97
N GLN A 76 -5.24 -15.31 -7.08
CA GLN A 76 -5.53 -16.47 -6.23
C GLN A 76 -5.43 -16.16 -4.72
N GLN A 77 -5.75 -14.93 -4.35
CA GLN A 77 -5.72 -14.47 -2.98
C GLN A 77 -7.04 -14.79 -2.29
N PHE A 78 -6.96 -15.40 -1.11
CA PHE A 78 -8.15 -15.78 -0.36
C PHE A 78 -8.87 -14.53 0.17
N ASN A 79 -10.19 -14.46 -0.04
CA ASN A 79 -11.02 -13.42 0.54
C ASN A 79 -11.44 -13.83 1.96
N ARG A 80 -10.79 -13.25 2.98
CA ARG A 80 -11.12 -13.47 4.40
C ARG A 80 -12.33 -12.65 4.84
N GLY A 81 -12.86 -11.84 3.92
CA GLY A 81 -14.14 -11.19 4.04
C GLY A 81 -14.12 -9.87 4.78
N LYS A 82 -15.33 -9.48 5.13
CA LYS A 82 -15.67 -8.20 5.70
C LYS A 82 -15.74 -8.30 7.22
N LYS A 83 -14.82 -7.66 7.93
CA LYS A 83 -14.71 -7.71 9.39
C LYS A 83 -15.05 -6.38 10.05
N VAL A 84 -15.12 -6.41 11.38
CA VAL A 84 -15.24 -5.23 12.25
C VAL A 84 -14.23 -5.32 13.38
N ALA A 85 -13.66 -4.19 13.78
CA ALA A 85 -12.68 -4.12 14.87
C ALA A 85 -12.58 -2.70 15.46
N ASN A 86 -12.20 -2.60 16.74
CA ASN A 86 -12.07 -1.34 17.46
C ASN A 86 -10.72 -0.63 17.21
N PHE A 87 -10.42 -0.32 15.94
CA PHE A 87 -9.21 0.43 15.59
C PHE A 87 -9.41 1.93 15.79
N ALA A 88 -8.46 2.60 16.43
CA ALA A 88 -8.54 4.04 16.72
C ALA A 88 -8.74 4.88 15.44
N VAL A 89 -8.03 4.57 14.36
CA VAL A 89 -8.19 5.28 13.08
C VAL A 89 -9.59 5.15 12.47
N LEU A 90 -10.37 4.12 12.83
CA LEU A 90 -11.75 3.94 12.37
C LEU A 90 -12.78 4.53 13.34
N ARG A 91 -12.44 4.52 14.63
CA ARG A 91 -13.31 5.02 15.70
C ARG A 91 -13.31 6.55 15.78
N GLU A 92 -12.16 7.17 15.58
CA GLU A 92 -11.97 8.62 15.77
C GLU A 92 -12.22 9.46 14.50
N THR A 93 -12.50 8.81 13.37
CA THR A 93 -12.85 9.49 12.09
C THR A 93 -14.33 9.82 12.01
N ASN A 94 -14.65 10.99 11.42
CA ASN A 94 -16.03 11.49 11.28
C ASN A 94 -16.72 11.09 9.97
N MET A 95 -16.01 10.43 9.06
CA MET A 95 -16.50 9.99 7.75
C MET A 95 -16.47 8.46 7.64
N PRO A 96 -17.11 7.85 6.62
CA PRO A 96 -16.91 6.45 6.30
C PRO A 96 -15.42 6.09 6.26
N ALA A 97 -15.03 5.06 7.01
CA ALA A 97 -13.63 4.71 7.22
C ALA A 97 -13.41 3.21 7.11
N TYR A 98 -12.40 2.81 6.33
CA TYR A 98 -11.99 1.42 6.14
C TYR A 98 -10.54 1.24 6.54
N LEU A 99 -10.22 0.10 7.16
CA LEU A 99 -8.86 -0.39 7.30
C LEU A 99 -8.72 -1.63 6.42
N ILE A 100 -7.71 -1.64 5.58
CA ILE A 100 -7.46 -2.67 4.56
C ILE A 100 -6.20 -3.43 4.93
N GLU A 101 -6.33 -4.74 5.10
CA GLU A 101 -5.19 -5.65 5.17
C GLU A 101 -5.02 -6.30 3.81
N LEU A 102 -3.96 -5.89 3.10
CA LEU A 102 -3.71 -6.31 1.72
C LEU A 102 -3.28 -7.77 1.59
N GLY A 103 -3.01 -8.45 2.71
CA GLY A 103 -2.50 -9.82 2.80
C GLY A 103 -1.49 -9.94 3.93
N PHE A 104 -0.85 -11.10 4.08
CA PHE A 104 0.06 -11.41 5.19
C PHE A 104 1.52 -11.32 4.74
N ILE A 105 2.27 -10.34 5.25
CA ILE A 105 3.70 -10.17 4.95
C ILE A 105 4.56 -11.35 5.42
N THR A 106 4.06 -12.11 6.40
CA THR A 106 4.72 -13.33 6.92
C THR A 106 4.62 -14.51 5.96
N ASN A 107 3.59 -14.57 5.11
CA ASN A 107 3.39 -15.62 4.12
C ASN A 107 4.30 -15.42 2.91
N ALA A 108 5.05 -16.47 2.51
CA ALA A 108 6.01 -16.36 1.42
C ALA A 108 5.37 -16.12 0.05
N SER A 109 4.21 -16.75 -0.20
CA SER A 109 3.47 -16.60 -1.45
C SER A 109 2.89 -15.19 -1.55
N GLU A 110 2.18 -14.74 -0.51
CA GLU A 110 1.63 -13.38 -0.50
C GLU A 110 2.72 -12.32 -0.50
N TYR A 111 3.85 -12.52 0.20
CA TYR A 111 4.99 -11.62 0.09
C TYR A 111 5.38 -11.44 -1.38
N ASN A 112 5.66 -12.52 -2.11
CA ASN A 112 6.05 -12.43 -3.52
C ASN A 112 4.95 -11.80 -4.41
N THR A 113 3.68 -12.11 -4.12
CA THR A 113 2.54 -11.55 -4.83
C THR A 113 2.41 -10.05 -4.59
N ILE A 114 2.52 -9.59 -3.34
CA ILE A 114 2.28 -8.21 -2.90
C ILE A 114 3.49 -7.33 -3.24
N VAL A 115 4.72 -7.79 -2.97
CA VAL A 115 5.94 -7.02 -3.33
C VAL A 115 6.31 -7.15 -4.82
N GLY A 116 5.68 -8.06 -5.55
CA GLY A 116 5.88 -8.25 -6.99
C GLY A 116 5.34 -7.09 -7.81
N GLN A 117 6.15 -6.57 -8.75
CA GLN A 117 5.84 -5.33 -9.46
C GLN A 117 4.59 -5.40 -10.36
N THR A 118 4.35 -6.53 -11.03
CA THR A 118 3.17 -6.73 -11.89
C THR A 118 1.87 -6.68 -11.10
N ASN A 119 1.84 -7.32 -9.94
CA ASN A 119 0.65 -7.37 -9.08
C ASN A 119 0.45 -6.08 -8.31
N PHE A 120 1.54 -5.40 -7.94
CA PHE A 120 1.49 -4.09 -7.28
C PHE A 120 0.67 -3.08 -8.08
N GLU A 121 0.89 -2.99 -9.39
CA GLU A 121 0.15 -2.05 -10.25
C GLU A 121 -1.32 -2.46 -10.41
N LEU A 122 -1.60 -3.76 -10.61
CA LEU A 122 -2.97 -4.28 -10.66
C LEU A 122 -3.75 -3.97 -9.39
N LEU A 123 -3.14 -4.23 -8.22
CA LEU A 123 -3.73 -3.93 -6.92
C LEU A 123 -3.95 -2.41 -6.76
N ALA A 124 -2.95 -1.58 -7.05
CA ALA A 124 -3.08 -0.13 -6.91
C ALA A 124 -4.21 0.44 -7.78
N GLN A 125 -4.36 -0.04 -9.03
CA GLN A 125 -5.45 0.36 -9.91
C GLN A 125 -6.81 -0.11 -9.39
N THR A 126 -6.88 -1.34 -8.89
CA THR A 126 -8.12 -1.92 -8.36
C THR A 126 -8.58 -1.15 -7.13
N HIS A 127 -7.66 -0.85 -6.20
CA HIS A 127 -7.95 -0.06 -5.00
C HIS A 127 -8.30 1.40 -5.33
N ALA A 128 -7.63 2.01 -6.31
CA ALA A 128 -8.01 3.35 -6.78
C ALA A 128 -9.43 3.36 -7.42
N SER A 129 -9.78 2.34 -8.19
CA SER A 129 -11.14 2.17 -8.73
C SER A 129 -12.17 1.97 -7.62
N ALA A 130 -11.86 1.14 -6.62
CA ALA A 130 -12.72 0.90 -5.46
C ALA A 130 -12.98 2.18 -4.65
N ILE A 131 -11.97 3.02 -4.44
CA ILE A 131 -12.12 4.35 -3.83
C ILE A 131 -13.11 5.22 -4.62
N LYS A 132 -12.94 5.30 -5.95
CA LYS A 132 -13.82 6.10 -6.82
C LYS A 132 -15.27 5.62 -6.74
N GLN A 133 -15.49 4.31 -6.76
CA GLN A 133 -16.83 3.71 -6.66
C GLN A 133 -17.46 3.93 -5.29
N ALA A 134 -16.70 3.79 -4.20
CA ALA A 134 -17.17 4.07 -2.85
C ALA A 134 -17.57 5.55 -2.69
N LEU A 135 -16.73 6.48 -3.17
CA LEU A 135 -17.05 7.92 -3.17
C LEU A 135 -18.28 8.26 -4.02
N ALA A 136 -18.43 7.64 -5.20
CA ALA A 136 -19.63 7.81 -6.01
C ALA A 136 -20.88 7.31 -5.29
N ASN A 137 -20.80 6.16 -4.60
CA ASN A 137 -21.89 5.63 -3.77
C ASN A 137 -22.27 6.58 -2.61
N LEU A 138 -21.30 7.31 -2.06
CA LEU A 138 -21.53 8.35 -1.04
C LEU A 138 -22.11 9.66 -1.62
N GLY A 139 -22.37 9.72 -2.93
CA GLY A 139 -22.82 10.96 -3.61
C GLY A 139 -21.70 11.99 -3.74
N LYS A 140 -20.43 11.57 -3.64
CA LYS A 140 -19.24 12.42 -3.64
C LYS A 140 -18.21 12.00 -4.71
N PRO A 141 -18.59 11.83 -6.00
CA PRO A 141 -17.66 11.33 -7.02
C PRO A 141 -16.41 12.20 -7.23
N ASN A 142 -16.48 13.48 -6.86
CA ASN A 142 -15.35 14.42 -6.89
C ASN A 142 -14.84 14.82 -5.49
N GLY A 143 -15.25 14.10 -4.45
CA GLY A 143 -14.96 14.40 -3.05
C GLY A 143 -13.49 14.32 -2.66
N THR A 144 -13.25 14.43 -1.35
CA THR A 144 -11.92 14.30 -0.74
C THR A 144 -11.77 12.90 -0.15
N VAL A 145 -10.75 12.16 -0.57
CA VAL A 145 -10.33 10.92 0.11
C VAL A 145 -9.08 11.17 0.93
N CYS A 146 -9.09 10.72 2.19
CA CYS A 146 -7.89 10.59 3.00
C CYS A 146 -7.34 9.17 2.84
N VAL A 147 -6.16 9.08 2.23
CA VAL A 147 -5.43 7.82 2.07
C VAL A 147 -4.35 7.77 3.13
N ASP A 148 -4.47 6.84 4.07
CA ASP A 148 -3.54 6.67 5.18
C ASP A 148 -2.61 5.49 4.89
N PRO A 149 -1.30 5.72 4.68
CA PRO A 149 -0.32 4.66 4.74
C PRO A 149 -0.08 4.34 6.22
N GLY A 150 -0.57 3.18 6.68
CA GLY A 150 -0.39 2.70 8.04
C GLY A 150 1.08 2.72 8.48
N HIS A 151 1.33 2.78 9.78
CA HIS A 151 2.69 2.82 10.36
C HIS A 151 3.55 4.00 9.84
N GLY A 152 4.84 4.04 10.15
CA GLY A 152 5.81 5.03 9.68
C GLY A 152 6.85 5.44 10.74
N GLY A 153 8.06 5.78 10.27
CA GLY A 153 9.15 6.26 11.13
C GLY A 153 9.51 5.24 12.21
N ARG A 154 9.39 5.62 13.49
CA ARG A 154 9.69 4.74 14.63
C ARG A 154 8.74 3.54 14.79
N ASP A 155 7.62 3.53 14.08
CA ASP A 155 6.70 2.40 14.01
C ASP A 155 6.81 1.75 12.63
N PRO A 156 7.59 0.68 12.45
CA PRO A 156 7.74 0.04 11.14
C PRO A 156 6.55 -0.85 10.74
N GLY A 157 5.62 -1.12 11.66
CA GLY A 157 4.62 -2.17 11.51
C GLY A 157 5.23 -3.57 11.47
N ALA A 158 4.56 -4.50 10.79
CA ALA A 158 5.08 -5.84 10.60
C ALA A 158 6.36 -5.84 9.76
N VAL A 159 7.29 -6.73 10.09
CA VAL A 159 8.57 -6.84 9.38
C VAL A 159 8.86 -8.28 8.98
N SER A 160 9.10 -8.51 7.70
CA SER A 160 9.43 -9.83 7.17
C SER A 160 10.40 -9.75 6.01
N ARG A 161 11.35 -10.70 5.92
CA ARG A 161 12.26 -10.88 4.77
C ARG A 161 13.03 -9.62 4.33
N GLY A 162 13.25 -8.69 5.24
CA GLY A 162 13.91 -7.44 4.90
C GLY A 162 12.98 -6.31 4.49
N TYR A 163 11.70 -6.41 4.83
CA TYR A 163 10.70 -5.48 4.36
C TYR A 163 9.75 -5.10 5.48
N THR A 164 9.55 -3.79 5.67
CA THR A 164 8.63 -3.24 6.65
C THR A 164 7.30 -2.95 5.97
N GLU A 165 6.22 -3.22 6.70
CA GLU A 165 4.87 -2.83 6.30
C GLU A 165 4.80 -1.34 5.98
N ALA A 166 5.37 -0.49 6.85
CA ALA A 166 5.40 0.96 6.67
C ALA A 166 5.97 1.39 5.31
N ALA A 167 7.01 0.71 4.82
CA ALA A 167 7.60 1.01 3.51
C ALA A 167 6.69 0.59 2.36
N TYR A 168 6.05 -0.59 2.46
CA TYR A 168 5.11 -1.06 1.45
C TYR A 168 3.90 -0.16 1.30
N VAL A 169 3.20 0.06 2.40
CA VAL A 169 1.93 0.77 2.37
C VAL A 169 2.16 2.21 1.97
N LEU A 170 3.32 2.81 2.29
CA LEU A 170 3.70 4.12 1.74
C LEU A 170 3.81 4.10 0.22
N ARG A 171 4.60 3.17 -0.35
CA ARG A 171 4.76 3.07 -1.80
C ARG A 171 3.41 2.79 -2.48
N PHE A 172 2.63 1.87 -1.94
CA PHE A 172 1.33 1.46 -2.46
C PHE A 172 0.33 2.63 -2.49
N THR A 173 0.22 3.35 -1.39
CA THR A 173 -0.70 4.49 -1.26
C THR A 173 -0.26 5.71 -2.07
N LEU A 174 1.05 5.97 -2.21
CA LEU A 174 1.56 6.99 -3.12
C LEU A 174 1.16 6.67 -4.57
N ARG A 175 1.27 5.39 -4.98
CA ARG A 175 0.82 4.97 -6.31
C ARG A 175 -0.69 5.12 -6.49
N ILE A 176 -1.49 4.75 -5.49
CA ILE A 176 -2.94 4.99 -5.50
C ILE A 176 -3.23 6.49 -5.70
N ARG A 177 -2.55 7.37 -4.95
CA ARG A 177 -2.71 8.83 -5.10
C ARG A 177 -2.45 9.26 -6.54
N GLU A 178 -1.35 8.83 -7.15
CA GLU A 178 -1.02 9.17 -8.54
C GLU A 178 -2.13 8.74 -9.51
N ILE A 179 -2.63 7.50 -9.40
CA ILE A 179 -3.71 6.96 -10.25
C ILE A 179 -5.01 7.77 -10.05
N LEU A 180 -5.33 8.12 -8.80
CA LEU A 180 -6.47 8.95 -8.46
C LEU A 180 -6.33 10.39 -9.02
N GLN A 181 -5.10 10.86 -9.23
CA GLN A 181 -4.76 12.16 -9.83
C GLN A 181 -4.55 12.10 -11.35
N GLY A 182 -4.79 10.95 -11.99
CA GLY A 182 -4.79 10.83 -13.45
C GLY A 182 -3.51 10.27 -14.06
N ALA A 183 -2.59 9.71 -13.25
CA ALA A 183 -1.44 9.00 -13.78
C ALA A 183 -1.88 7.80 -14.63
N LYS A 184 -1.19 7.58 -15.75
CA LYS A 184 -1.42 6.41 -16.60
C LYS A 184 -0.99 5.13 -15.87
N PRO A 185 -1.62 3.99 -16.17
CA PRO A 185 -1.12 2.66 -15.81
C PRO A 185 0.37 2.51 -16.11
N ILE A 186 1.13 2.00 -15.15
CA ILE A 186 2.47 1.49 -15.45
C ILE A 186 2.24 0.17 -16.19
N ALA A 187 2.76 0.03 -17.41
CA ALA A 187 2.60 -1.21 -18.15
C ALA A 187 3.19 -2.36 -17.32
N PRO A 188 2.48 -3.51 -17.19
CA PRO A 188 3.08 -4.72 -16.65
C PRO A 188 4.36 -5.01 -17.41
N ILE A 189 5.44 -5.33 -16.69
CA ILE A 189 6.62 -5.85 -17.37
C ILE A 189 6.25 -7.24 -17.85
N LYS A 190 5.99 -7.37 -19.15
CA LYS A 190 5.32 -8.55 -19.75
C LYS A 190 6.23 -9.78 -19.77
N ASP A 191 7.52 -9.57 -19.61
CA ASP A 191 8.53 -10.59 -19.77
C ASP A 191 9.70 -10.32 -18.80
N LYS A 192 10.17 -11.35 -18.09
CA LYS A 192 11.37 -11.28 -17.25
C LYS A 192 12.58 -10.83 -18.07
N LYS A 193 12.69 -11.23 -19.34
CA LYS A 193 13.71 -10.82 -20.31
C LYS A 193 13.52 -9.36 -20.74
N GLU A 194 12.32 -8.83 -20.94
CA GLU A 194 12.06 -7.38 -21.12
C GLU A 194 12.43 -6.57 -19.86
N ALA A 195 12.11 -7.08 -18.65
CA ALA A 195 12.57 -6.51 -17.37
C ALA A 195 14.11 -6.48 -17.30
N VAL A 196 14.74 -7.60 -17.66
CA VAL A 196 16.19 -7.81 -17.75
C VAL A 196 16.82 -6.98 -18.87
N THR A 197 16.06 -6.59 -19.89
CA THR A 197 16.53 -5.79 -21.03
C THR A 197 16.46 -4.30 -20.70
N MET A 198 15.42 -3.86 -19.97
CA MET A 198 15.36 -2.52 -19.35
C MET A 198 16.34 -2.38 -18.18
N LEU A 199 16.56 -3.46 -17.42
CA LEU A 199 17.63 -3.61 -16.44
C LEU A 199 18.81 -4.36 -17.05
N ASN A 200 19.50 -3.78 -18.01
CA ASN A 200 20.77 -4.36 -18.46
C ASN A 200 21.78 -4.48 -17.28
N SER A 201 22.95 -5.11 -17.50
CA SER A 201 23.96 -5.29 -16.44
C SER A 201 24.36 -3.97 -15.75
N THR A 202 24.40 -2.87 -16.52
CA THR A 202 24.64 -1.51 -16.03
C THR A 202 23.51 -1.03 -15.13
N GLY A 203 22.25 -1.10 -15.56
CA GLY A 203 21.09 -0.65 -14.77
C GLY A 203 20.91 -1.41 -13.45
N ARG A 204 21.19 -2.72 -13.43
CA ARG A 204 21.20 -3.49 -12.17
C ARG A 204 22.26 -2.99 -11.20
N LYS A 205 23.46 -2.69 -11.70
CA LYS A 205 24.56 -2.19 -10.88
C LYS A 205 24.23 -0.81 -10.34
N GLU A 206 23.72 0.08 -11.19
CA GLU A 206 23.29 1.43 -10.81
C GLU A 206 22.22 1.41 -9.73
N ILE A 207 21.20 0.56 -9.88
CA ILE A 207 20.15 0.44 -8.86
C ILE A 207 20.72 -0.14 -7.57
N ARG A 208 21.56 -1.16 -7.61
CA ARG A 208 22.19 -1.68 -6.38
C ARG A 208 23.01 -0.61 -5.68
N GLU A 209 23.75 0.20 -6.42
CA GLU A 209 24.48 1.34 -5.86
C GLU A 209 23.53 2.41 -5.30
N LEU A 210 22.42 2.70 -5.99
CA LEU A 210 21.36 3.57 -5.48
C LEU A 210 20.78 3.03 -4.17
N LEU A 211 20.51 1.72 -4.07
CA LEU A 211 20.02 1.09 -2.85
C LEU A 211 21.04 1.13 -1.72
N LYS A 212 22.34 0.96 -2.01
CA LYS A 212 23.42 1.10 -1.02
C LYS A 212 23.52 2.54 -0.52
N LYS A 213 23.44 3.53 -1.41
CA LYS A 213 23.41 4.95 -1.06
C LYS A 213 22.19 5.29 -0.21
N ALA A 214 21.02 4.81 -0.62
CA ALA A 214 19.78 4.98 0.13
C ALA A 214 19.87 4.36 1.52
N ARG A 215 20.45 3.17 1.65
CA ARG A 215 20.70 2.54 2.95
C ARG A 215 21.62 3.38 3.82
N ALA A 216 22.74 3.84 3.25
CA ALA A 216 23.70 4.70 3.96
C ALA A 216 23.04 6.02 4.41
N ALA A 217 22.11 6.56 3.62
CA ALA A 217 21.32 7.73 3.94
C ALA A 217 20.12 7.46 4.88
N GLY A 218 19.94 6.22 5.36
CA GLY A 218 18.82 5.85 6.23
C GLY A 218 17.44 5.82 5.53
N ILE A 219 17.43 5.91 4.19
CA ILE A 219 16.22 5.89 3.37
C ILE A 219 15.61 4.48 3.34
N ILE A 220 16.43 3.44 3.42
CA ILE A 220 15.99 2.04 3.57
C ILE A 220 16.76 1.38 4.73
N ASP A 221 16.10 0.47 5.47
CA ASP A 221 16.62 -0.07 6.73
C ASP A 221 17.86 -0.97 6.54
N ALA A 222 18.97 -0.59 7.19
CA ALA A 222 20.24 -1.29 7.11
C ALA A 222 20.21 -2.73 7.65
N LYS A 223 19.32 -3.05 8.60
CA LYS A 223 19.11 -4.41 9.12
C LYS A 223 18.64 -5.37 8.03
N TYR A 224 17.97 -4.82 7.03
CA TYR A 224 17.17 -5.56 6.07
C TYR A 224 17.75 -5.52 4.65
N HIS A 225 18.56 -4.51 4.33
CA HIS A 225 19.20 -4.30 3.04
C HIS A 225 20.74 -4.38 3.12
N THR A 226 21.30 -5.44 3.71
CA THR A 226 22.76 -5.65 3.74
C THR A 226 23.35 -5.75 2.33
N ASP A 227 24.65 -5.50 2.17
CA ASP A 227 25.31 -5.59 0.85
C ASP A 227 25.15 -6.97 0.22
N ASP A 228 25.28 -8.03 1.01
CA ASP A 228 25.05 -9.41 0.56
C ASP A 228 23.61 -9.63 0.07
N LYS A 229 22.60 -9.06 0.76
CA LYS A 229 21.20 -9.16 0.33
C LYS A 229 20.94 -8.36 -0.94
N ILE A 230 21.39 -7.10 -1.01
CA ILE A 230 21.24 -6.24 -2.20
C ILE A 230 21.89 -6.89 -3.44
N ALA A 231 23.07 -7.51 -3.26
CA ALA A 231 23.75 -8.22 -4.34
C ALA A 231 22.91 -9.38 -4.90
N LYS A 232 22.15 -10.07 -4.05
CA LYS A 232 21.30 -11.22 -4.39
C LYS A 232 19.88 -10.84 -4.85
N TYR A 233 19.53 -9.55 -4.83
CA TYR A 233 18.20 -9.11 -5.29
C TYR A 233 17.99 -9.46 -6.76
N ASN A 234 16.84 -10.09 -7.01
CA ASN A 234 16.33 -10.32 -8.35
C ASN A 234 15.80 -9.00 -8.96
N ASP A 235 15.54 -9.02 -10.26
CA ASP A 235 15.16 -7.82 -11.01
C ASP A 235 13.87 -7.15 -10.49
N ILE A 236 12.93 -7.95 -9.98
CA ILE A 236 11.69 -7.44 -9.37
C ILE A 236 12.00 -6.72 -8.06
N GLN A 237 12.87 -7.28 -7.22
CA GLN A 237 13.29 -6.63 -5.98
C GLN A 237 14.05 -5.33 -6.27
N LEU A 238 14.95 -5.34 -7.25
CA LEU A 238 15.69 -4.13 -7.65
C LEU A 238 14.75 -3.01 -8.08
N LEU A 239 13.78 -3.28 -8.95
CA LEU A 239 12.82 -2.27 -9.41
C LEU A 239 11.88 -1.80 -8.28
N SER A 240 11.41 -2.73 -7.44
CA SER A 240 10.56 -2.42 -6.29
C SER A 240 11.24 -1.48 -5.29
N TYR A 241 12.52 -1.70 -5.00
CA TYR A 241 13.28 -0.83 -4.10
C TYR A 241 13.76 0.44 -4.79
N GLN A 242 14.12 0.41 -6.08
CA GLN A 242 14.46 1.61 -6.86
C GLN A 242 13.32 2.62 -6.82
N ALA A 243 12.09 2.20 -7.13
CA ALA A 243 10.93 3.07 -7.08
C ALA A 243 10.70 3.66 -5.68
N ALA A 244 10.94 2.88 -4.63
CA ALA A 244 10.83 3.35 -3.25
C ALA A 244 11.91 4.39 -2.87
N VAL A 245 13.12 4.25 -3.42
CA VAL A 245 14.23 5.19 -3.19
C VAL A 245 14.06 6.48 -4.00
N VAL A 246 13.79 6.37 -5.31
CA VAL A 246 13.65 7.51 -6.22
C VAL A 246 12.51 8.43 -5.76
N ASN A 247 11.38 7.87 -5.32
CA ASN A 247 10.26 8.65 -4.79
C ASN A 247 10.56 9.34 -3.45
N ARG A 248 11.64 8.96 -2.75
CA ARG A 248 12.12 9.64 -1.52
C ARG A 248 13.20 10.69 -1.82
N GLU A 249 13.93 10.57 -2.93
CA GLU A 249 14.93 11.56 -3.39
C GLU A 249 14.32 12.75 -4.17
N PHE A 250 13.10 12.66 -4.70
CA PHE A 250 12.39 13.81 -5.28
C PHE A 250 11.75 14.74 -4.23
N LYS A 251 12.50 15.06 -3.18
CA LYS A 251 12.20 16.15 -2.23
C LYS A 251 13.14 17.32 -2.44
#